data_AF-A0A9P6QKL1-F1
#
_entry.id   AF-A0A9P6QKL1-F1
#
_cell.length_a   1.000
_cell.length_b   1.000
_cell.length_c   1.000
_cell.angle_alpha   90.00
_cell.angle_beta   90.00
_cell.angle_gamma   90.00
#
_symmetry.space_group_name_H-M   'P 1'
#
loop_
_entity.id
_entity.type
_entity.pdbx_description
1 polymer ?
#
loop_
_entity_poly.entity_id
_entity_poly.type
_entity_poly.pdbx_seq_one_letter_code
_entity_poly.pdbx_strand_id
1 'polypeptide(L)'
;MHDAIALTNLIYAMPTKTSADITAIFKEYQEERLPAVTESFENSQLMSKMTARGITGTILRIVITYMPWWMWKRALTKTVRFRPQVGFLPNIPYMGTVTIAEVIVNISGECPQAEYLKAVSVQGTVPPDVSPSDVKAKEVFQKVKTVFGINFTI
;
A
#
# COMPACT_ATOMS: atom_id res chain seq x y z
N MET A 1 -1.96 -3.01 12.14
CA MET A 1 -3.16 -3.41 11.34
C MET A 1 -2.80 -3.73 9.88
N HIS A 2 -2.03 -2.89 9.18
CA HIS A 2 -1.63 -3.15 7.78
C HIS A 2 -0.85 -4.46 7.57
N ASP A 3 -0.03 -4.86 8.54
CA ASP A 3 0.74 -6.10 8.52
C ASP A 3 -0.13 -7.35 8.40
N ALA A 4 -1.25 -7.39 9.13
CA ALA A 4 -2.18 -8.51 9.09
C ALA A 4 -2.84 -8.62 7.71
N ILE A 5 -3.13 -7.49 7.05
CA ILE A 5 -3.75 -7.48 5.71
C ILE A 5 -2.76 -8.04 4.68
N ALA A 6 -1.53 -7.52 4.66
CA ALA A 6 -0.49 -8.00 3.74
C ALA A 6 -0.21 -9.50 3.93
N LEU A 7 -0.10 -9.96 5.18
CA LEU A 7 0.10 -11.36 5.49
C LEU A 7 -1.09 -12.24 5.08
N THR A 8 -2.32 -11.75 5.27
CA THR A 8 -3.52 -12.46 4.81
C THR A 8 -3.53 -12.60 3.28
N ASN A 9 -3.14 -11.56 2.55
CA ASN A 9 -3.04 -11.59 1.09
C ASN A 9 -1.99 -12.61 0.62
N LEU A 10 -0.82 -12.66 1.26
CA LEU A 10 0.22 -13.65 0.95
C LEU A 10 -0.22 -15.08 1.28
N ILE A 11 -0.86 -15.30 2.43
CA ILE A 11 -1.40 -16.62 2.81
C ILE A 11 -2.49 -17.06 1.85
N TYR A 12 -3.35 -16.13 1.42
CA TYR A 12 -4.39 -16.42 0.44
C TYR A 12 -3.83 -16.79 -0.94
N ALA A 13 -2.72 -16.17 -1.33
CA ALA A 13 -2.05 -16.43 -2.60
C ALA A 13 -1.18 -17.72 -2.60
N MET A 14 -1.01 -18.37 -1.44
CA MET A 14 -0.15 -19.53 -1.27
C MET A 14 -0.76 -20.78 -1.93
N PRO A 15 0.00 -21.52 -2.77
CA PRO A 15 -0.52 -22.71 -3.45
C PRO A 15 -0.66 -23.94 -2.54
N THR A 16 0.24 -24.08 -1.56
CA THR A 16 0.38 -25.29 -0.72
C THR A 16 0.72 -24.91 0.72
N LYS A 17 0.21 -25.67 1.70
CA LYS A 17 0.40 -25.40 3.14
C LYS A 17 1.65 -26.07 3.72
N THR A 18 2.72 -26.15 2.94
CA THR A 18 3.97 -26.77 3.39
C THR A 18 4.73 -25.80 4.31
N SER A 19 5.44 -26.33 5.31
CA SER A 19 6.27 -25.50 6.20
C SER A 19 7.32 -24.66 5.44
N ALA A 20 7.91 -25.22 4.37
CA ALA A 20 8.88 -24.51 3.53
C ALA A 20 8.26 -23.30 2.80
N ASP A 21 7.04 -23.45 2.28
CA ASP A 21 6.32 -22.37 1.58
C ASP A 21 5.95 -21.25 2.56
N ILE A 22 5.56 -21.62 3.78
CA ILE A 22 5.28 -20.67 4.86
C ILE A 22 6.54 -19.84 5.17
N THR A 23 7.70 -20.47 5.32
CA THR A 23 8.95 -19.73 5.60
C THR A 23 9.37 -18.82 4.44
N ALA A 24 9.15 -19.25 3.19
CA ALA A 24 9.44 -18.45 2.02
C ALA A 24 8.55 -17.19 1.98
N ILE A 25 7.26 -17.34 2.27
CA ILE A 25 6.31 -16.23 2.33
C ILE A 25 6.63 -15.26 3.47
N PHE A 26 7.04 -15.75 4.64
CA PHE A 26 7.48 -14.85 5.71
C PHE A 26 8.73 -14.06 5.34
N LYS A 27 9.65 -14.65 4.58
CA LYS A 27 10.83 -13.95 4.06
C LYS A 27 10.44 -12.87 3.06
N GLU A 28 9.58 -13.21 2.10
CA GLU A 28 9.04 -12.25 1.12
C GLU A 28 8.29 -11.09 1.80
N TYR A 29 7.44 -11.42 2.79
CA TYR A 29 6.74 -10.43 3.62
C TYR A 29 7.71 -9.47 4.30
N GLN A 30 8.80 -9.98 4.89
CA GLN A 30 9.81 -9.14 5.54
C GLN A 30 10.50 -8.24 4.51
N GLU A 31 10.95 -8.77 3.38
CA GLU A 31 11.62 -8.00 2.33
C GLU A 31 10.73 -6.86 1.79
N GLU A 32 9.44 -7.13 1.59
CA GLU A 32 8.50 -6.13 1.09
C GLU A 32 8.17 -5.06 2.14
N ARG A 33 7.99 -5.44 3.41
CA ARG A 33 7.51 -4.54 4.46
C ARG A 33 8.60 -3.76 5.18
N LEU A 34 9.83 -4.28 5.26
CA LEU A 34 10.93 -3.65 5.97
C LEU A 34 11.10 -2.17 5.61
N PRO A 35 11.18 -1.74 4.33
CA PRO A 35 11.35 -0.33 3.99
C PRO A 35 10.18 0.56 4.44
N ALA A 36 8.94 0.08 4.29
CA ALA A 36 7.75 0.81 4.71
C ALA A 36 7.65 0.94 6.25
N VAL A 37 8.07 -0.10 6.97
CA VAL A 37 8.12 -0.10 8.44
C VAL A 37 9.21 0.84 8.95
N THR A 38 10.39 0.85 8.33
CA THR A 38 11.47 1.77 8.71
C THR A 38 11.06 3.22 8.48
N GLU A 39 10.45 3.54 7.33
CA GLU A 39 9.95 4.90 7.05
C GLU A 39 8.87 5.31 8.07
N SER A 40 7.92 4.42 8.37
CA SER A 40 6.89 4.68 9.38
C SER A 40 7.48 4.86 10.79
N PHE A 41 8.52 4.12 11.13
CA PHE A 41 9.19 4.19 12.42
C PHE A 41 9.94 5.52 12.58
N GLU A 42 10.69 5.94 11.57
CA GLU A 42 11.37 7.24 11.54
C GLU A 42 10.36 8.40 11.62
N ASN A 43 9.27 8.33 10.86
CA ASN A 43 8.19 9.30 10.92
C ASN A 43 7.54 9.37 12.31
N SER A 44 7.40 8.22 12.99
CA SER A 44 6.86 8.17 14.35
C SER A 44 7.83 8.76 15.38
N GLN A 45 9.13 8.55 15.22
CA GLN A 45 10.14 9.21 16.07
C GLN A 45 10.14 10.73 15.86
N LEU A 46 10.01 11.19 14.61
CA LEU A 46 9.88 12.61 14.30
C LEU A 46 8.64 13.22 14.97
N MET A 47 7.50 12.53 14.89
CA MET A 47 6.26 12.94 15.54
C MET A 47 6.39 12.95 17.07
N SER A 48 7.09 11.98 17.66
CA SER A 48 7.38 11.97 19.10
C SER A 48 8.20 13.20 19.52
N LYS A 49 9.26 13.53 18.76
CA LYS A 49 10.07 14.74 18.96
C LYS A 49 9.25 16.02 18.82
N MET A 50 8.26 16.04 17.93
CA MET A 50 7.34 17.18 17.77
C MET A 50 6.48 17.41 19.02
N THR A 51 6.06 16.35 19.69
CA THR A 51 5.27 16.42 20.94
C THR A 51 6.12 16.63 22.20
N ALA A 52 7.45 16.54 22.09
CA ALA A 52 8.35 16.73 23.22
C ALA A 52 8.26 18.17 23.77
N ARG A 53 8.24 18.31 25.10
CA ARG A 53 8.27 19.61 25.76
C ARG A 53 9.68 20.20 25.64
N GLY A 54 9.83 21.23 24.83
CA GLY A 54 11.10 21.92 24.61
C GLY A 54 10.99 23.02 23.55
N ILE A 55 12.10 23.74 23.35
CA ILE A 55 12.20 24.81 22.35
C ILE A 55 11.93 24.24 20.95
N THR A 56 12.52 23.08 20.62
CA THR A 56 12.33 22.40 19.33
C THR A 56 10.87 22.02 19.07
N GLY A 57 10.16 21.49 20.07
CA GLY A 57 8.72 21.18 19.94
C GLY A 57 7.86 22.42 19.75
N THR A 58 8.21 23.53 20.40
CA THR A 58 7.52 24.82 20.23
C THR A 58 7.69 25.37 18.82
N ILE A 59 8.92 25.34 18.28
CA ILE A 59 9.20 25.76 16.90
C ILE A 59 8.42 24.89 15.90
N LEU A 60 8.47 23.56 16.04
CA LEU A 60 7.73 22.66 15.16
C LEU A 60 6.22 22.91 15.21
N ARG A 61 5.67 23.16 16.39
CA ARG A 61 4.24 23.45 16.57
C ARG A 61 3.84 24.74 15.84
N ILE A 62 4.68 25.79 15.89
CA ILE A 62 4.45 27.02 15.14
C ILE A 62 4.46 26.72 13.63
N VAL A 63 5.47 25.99 13.13
CA VAL A 63 5.55 25.61 11.72
C VAL A 63 4.31 24.86 11.24
N ILE A 64 3.79 23.92 12.04
CA ILE A 64 2.60 23.15 11.69
C ILE A 64 1.33 23.98 11.78
N THR A 65 1.21 24.87 12.77
CA THR A 65 0.05 25.75 12.93
C THR A 65 -0.11 26.71 11.76
N TYR A 66 1.02 27.20 11.22
CA TYR A 66 1.06 28.10 10.07
C TYR A 66 1.37 27.38 8.75
N MET A 67 1.21 26.06 8.69
CA MET A 67 1.47 25.28 7.48
C MET A 67 0.44 25.64 6.40
N PRO A 68 0.86 26.09 5.20
CA PRO A 68 -0.08 26.40 4.13
C PRO A 68 -0.76 25.14 3.61
N TRP A 69 -2.00 25.28 3.16
CA TRP A 69 -2.87 24.16 2.78
C TRP A 69 -2.27 23.21 1.73
N TRP A 70 -1.54 23.73 0.74
CA TRP A 70 -0.89 22.90 -0.28
C TRP A 70 0.19 21.99 0.31
N MET A 71 0.88 22.44 1.36
CA MET A 71 1.91 21.65 2.05
C MET A 71 1.26 20.58 2.91
N TRP A 72 0.17 20.93 3.60
CA TRP A 72 -0.66 19.98 4.34
C TRP A 72 -1.20 18.86 3.44
N LYS A 73 -1.69 19.21 2.23
CA LYS A 73 -2.11 18.22 1.22
C LYS A 73 -0.98 17.25 0.86
N ARG A 74 0.22 17.74 0.58
CA ARG A 74 1.38 16.88 0.25
C ARG A 74 1.74 15.95 1.40
N ALA A 75 1.74 16.45 2.64
CA ALA A 75 1.97 15.64 3.83
C ALA A 75 0.90 14.54 3.96
N LEU A 76 -0.38 14.89 3.82
CA LEU A 76 -1.48 13.92 3.86
C LEU A 76 -1.35 12.87 2.75
N THR A 77 -1.02 13.24 1.51
CA THR A 77 -0.82 12.29 0.40
C THR A 77 0.20 11.21 0.76
N LYS A 78 1.30 11.57 1.43
CA LYS A 78 2.31 10.60 1.90
C LYS A 78 1.76 9.65 2.96
N THR A 79 0.98 10.16 3.91
CA THR A 79 0.39 9.32 4.97
C THR A 79 -0.67 8.33 4.48
N VAL A 80 -1.36 8.64 3.38
CA VAL A 80 -2.40 7.78 2.81
C VAL A 80 -1.90 6.84 1.71
N ARG A 81 -0.63 6.94 1.31
CA ARG A 81 -0.05 6.14 0.21
C ARG A 81 -0.10 4.63 0.50
N PHE A 82 0.16 4.23 1.73
CA PHE A 82 0.24 2.83 2.12
C PHE A 82 -1.01 2.40 2.90
N ARG A 83 -2.02 1.95 2.16
CA ARG A 83 -3.24 1.34 2.72
C ARG A 83 -3.52 0.02 1.99
N PRO A 84 -2.87 -1.08 2.39
CA PRO A 84 -3.13 -2.37 1.77
C PRO A 84 -4.60 -2.73 1.95
N GLN A 85 -5.21 -3.21 0.87
CA GLN A 85 -6.58 -3.74 0.90
C GLN A 85 -6.52 -5.26 0.80
N VAL A 86 -7.54 -5.91 1.31
CA VAL A 86 -7.65 -7.36 1.23
C VAL A 86 -7.93 -7.75 -0.22
N GLY A 87 -7.02 -8.47 -0.87
CA GLY A 87 -7.03 -8.70 -2.32
C GLY A 87 -8.19 -9.54 -2.83
N PHE A 88 -8.81 -10.34 -1.96
CA PHE A 88 -9.99 -11.16 -2.29
C PHE A 88 -11.34 -10.44 -2.07
N LEU A 89 -11.33 -9.23 -1.51
CA LEU A 89 -12.53 -8.41 -1.38
C LEU A 89 -12.67 -7.47 -2.59
N PRO A 90 -13.90 -7.05 -2.95
CA PRO A 90 -14.09 -6.00 -3.94
C PRO A 90 -13.40 -4.71 -3.47
N ASN A 91 -12.76 -4.01 -4.40
CA ASN A 91 -12.12 -2.72 -4.11
C ASN A 91 -13.14 -1.76 -3.49
N ILE A 92 -12.78 -1.16 -2.35
CA ILE A 92 -13.63 -0.17 -1.69
C ILE A 92 -13.58 1.12 -2.53
N PRO A 93 -14.73 1.72 -2.88
CA PRO A 93 -14.75 2.98 -3.61
C PRO A 93 -14.03 4.06 -2.81
N TYR A 94 -13.30 4.93 -3.51
CA TYR A 94 -12.55 6.00 -2.87
C TYR A 94 -13.52 7.05 -2.30
N MET A 95 -13.58 7.15 -0.97
CA MET A 95 -14.40 8.13 -0.26
C MET A 95 -13.46 9.17 0.36
N GLY A 96 -13.20 10.28 -0.33
CA GLY A 96 -12.34 11.34 0.19
C GLY A 96 -12.04 12.46 -0.80
N THR A 97 -11.47 13.56 -0.30
CA THR A 97 -11.06 14.73 -1.10
C THR A 97 -9.58 14.70 -1.50
N VAL A 98 -8.79 13.81 -0.90
CA VAL A 98 -7.33 13.75 -1.11
C VAL A 98 -7.00 12.73 -2.20
N THR A 99 -7.05 13.16 -3.45
CA THR A 99 -6.55 12.31 -4.54
C THR A 99 -5.11 11.88 -4.24
N ILE A 100 -4.84 10.57 -4.36
CA ILE A 100 -3.49 10.04 -4.25
C ILE A 100 -2.74 10.61 -5.45
N ALA A 101 -1.94 11.65 -5.24
CA ALA A 101 -1.22 12.30 -6.32
C ALA A 101 -0.23 11.30 -6.90
N GLU A 102 -0.25 11.18 -8.23
CA GLU A 102 0.63 10.33 -9.03
C GLU A 102 2.07 10.45 -8.54
N VAL A 103 2.60 9.37 -7.96
CA VAL A 103 4.03 9.15 -8.01
C VAL A 103 4.28 8.73 -9.45
N ILE A 104 4.73 9.67 -10.28
CA ILE A 104 5.38 9.32 -11.54
C ILE A 104 6.63 8.55 -11.13
N VAL A 105 6.50 7.23 -10.99
CA VAL A 105 7.63 6.33 -11.01
C VAL A 105 8.09 6.36 -12.47
N ASN A 106 9.01 7.26 -12.78
CA ASN A 106 9.87 7.07 -13.95
C ASN A 106 10.66 5.80 -13.67
N ILE A 107 10.10 4.66 -14.07
CA ILE A 107 10.84 3.40 -14.19
C ILE A 107 11.75 3.59 -15.40
N SER A 108 12.83 4.35 -15.22
CA SER A 108 13.94 4.48 -16.18
C SER A 108 15.11 3.61 -15.72
N GLY A 109 14.83 2.36 -15.37
CA GLY A 109 15.80 1.34 -15.04
C GLY A 109 15.19 -0.02 -15.37
N GLU A 110 15.74 -0.65 -16.40
CA GLU A 110 15.24 -1.87 -17.05
C GLU A 110 15.03 -3.03 -16.07
N CYS A 111 13.85 -3.67 -16.16
CA CYS A 111 13.68 -5.10 -15.90
C CYS A 111 12.73 -5.65 -16.98
N PRO A 112 13.15 -6.65 -17.78
CA PRO A 112 12.38 -7.09 -18.94
C PRO A 112 11.37 -8.18 -18.54
N GLN A 113 10.23 -8.13 -19.23
CA GLN A 113 9.20 -9.17 -19.40
C GLN A 113 8.17 -9.36 -18.28
N ALA A 114 7.06 -8.62 -18.40
CA ALA A 114 5.72 -9.15 -18.14
C ALA A 114 4.69 -8.33 -18.95
N GLU A 115 4.24 -8.92 -20.05
CA GLU A 115 3.21 -8.45 -20.96
C GLU A 115 1.83 -8.45 -20.28
N TYR A 116 1.53 -7.43 -19.46
CA TYR A 116 0.20 -7.28 -18.85
C TYR A 116 -0.21 -5.81 -18.69
N LEU A 117 -0.46 -5.09 -19.78
CA LEU A 117 -1.27 -3.86 -19.71
C LEU A 117 -2.18 -3.76 -20.93
N LYS A 118 -3.33 -4.43 -20.88
CA LYS A 118 -4.47 -4.00 -21.69
C LYS A 118 -5.06 -2.78 -20.99
N ALA A 119 -4.92 -1.61 -21.60
CA ALA A 119 -5.45 -0.35 -21.06
C ALA A 119 -6.98 -0.45 -20.90
N VAL A 120 -7.44 -0.55 -19.66
CA VAL A 120 -8.86 -0.34 -19.33
C VAL A 120 -9.05 1.16 -19.14
N SER A 121 -9.89 1.78 -19.96
CA SER A 121 -10.25 3.19 -19.81
C SER A 121 -11.14 3.36 -18.58
N VAL A 122 -10.54 3.51 -17.40
CA VAL A 122 -11.26 3.85 -16.19
C VAL A 122 -11.19 5.37 -16.02
N GLN A 123 -12.31 6.04 -16.26
CA GLN A 123 -12.47 7.45 -15.90
C GLN A 123 -12.44 7.56 -14.37
N GLY A 124 -11.28 7.93 -13.83
CA GLY A 124 -11.10 8.34 -12.44
C GLY A 124 -10.24 7.40 -11.60
N THR A 125 -9.09 7.94 -11.15
CA THR A 125 -8.17 7.41 -10.11
C THR A 125 -7.22 6.30 -10.56
N VAL A 126 -5.95 6.67 -10.75
CA VAL A 126 -4.80 5.77 -10.93
C VAL A 126 -4.65 4.85 -9.70
N PRO A 127 -4.21 3.59 -9.84
CA PRO A 127 -4.14 2.66 -8.71
C PRO A 127 -3.19 3.19 -7.63
N PRO A 128 -3.51 3.03 -6.33
CA PRO A 128 -2.53 3.21 -5.25
C PRO A 128 -1.30 2.35 -5.51
N ASP A 129 -0.18 2.64 -4.85
CA ASP A 129 1.00 1.77 -4.84
C ASP A 129 0.57 0.37 -4.38
N VAL A 130 0.32 -0.51 -5.35
CA VAL A 130 -0.28 -1.82 -5.08
C VAL A 130 0.86 -2.72 -4.63
N SER A 131 0.79 -3.16 -3.38
CA SER A 131 1.73 -4.14 -2.85
C SER A 131 1.80 -5.35 -3.80
N PRO A 132 3.00 -5.88 -4.11
CA PRO A 132 3.14 -7.14 -4.84
C PRO A 132 2.25 -8.27 -4.30
N SER A 133 2.04 -8.31 -2.98
CA SER A 133 1.12 -9.27 -2.34
C SER A 133 -0.35 -9.09 -2.73
N ASP A 134 -0.82 -7.85 -2.90
CA ASP A 134 -2.20 -7.54 -3.29
C ASP A 134 -2.48 -8.00 -4.74
N VAL A 135 -1.49 -7.83 -5.62
CA VAL A 135 -1.58 -8.26 -7.03
C VAL A 135 -1.68 -9.78 -7.11
N LYS A 136 -0.79 -10.51 -6.41
CA LYS A 136 -0.81 -11.97 -6.35
C LYS A 136 -2.14 -12.51 -5.82
N ALA A 137 -2.66 -11.93 -4.75
CA ALA A 137 -3.95 -12.34 -4.19
C ALA A 137 -5.11 -12.15 -5.17
N LYS A 138 -5.11 -11.04 -5.92
CA LYS A 138 -6.12 -10.77 -6.97
C LYS A 138 -6.04 -11.78 -8.11
N GLU A 139 -4.83 -12.12 -8.56
CA GLU A 139 -4.66 -13.12 -9.62
C GLU A 139 -5.15 -14.49 -9.19
N VAL A 140 -4.81 -14.92 -7.97
CA VAL A 140 -5.29 -16.20 -7.41
C VAL A 140 -6.82 -16.20 -7.30
N PHE A 141 -7.40 -15.10 -6.81
CA PHE A 141 -8.85 -14.96 -6.74
C PHE A 141 -9.52 -15.09 -8.12
N GLN A 142 -8.99 -14.43 -9.16
CA GLN A 142 -9.53 -14.55 -10.52
C GLN A 142 -9.40 -15.95 -11.10
N LYS A 143 -8.28 -16.64 -10.84
CA LYS A 143 -8.09 -18.05 -11.22
C LYS A 143 -9.15 -18.94 -10.58
N VAL A 144 -9.36 -18.81 -9.26
CA VAL A 144 -10.38 -19.56 -8.52
C VAL A 144 -11.78 -19.26 -9.08
N LYS A 145 -12.10 -17.99 -9.33
CA LYS A 145 -13.40 -17.59 -9.91
C LYS A 145 -13.66 -18.27 -11.27
N THR A 146 -12.64 -18.34 -12.11
CA THR A 146 -12.72 -18.96 -13.44
C THR A 146 -12.88 -20.47 -13.35
N VAL A 147 -12.15 -21.13 -12.45
CA VAL A 147 -12.20 -22.60 -12.26
C VAL A 147 -13.55 -23.05 -11.70
N PHE A 148 -14.11 -22.32 -10.74
CA PHE A 148 -15.34 -22.73 -10.05
C PHE A 148 -16.62 -22.14 -10.64
N GLY A 149 -16.53 -21.27 -11.66
CA GLY A 149 -17.70 -20.67 -12.32
C GLY A 149 -18.57 -19.81 -11.40
N ILE A 150 -18.01 -19.29 -10.29
CA ILE A 150 -18.78 -18.56 -9.28
C ILE A 150 -18.94 -17.10 -9.72
N ASN A 151 -20.15 -16.74 -10.15
CA ASN A 151 -20.52 -15.35 -10.37
C ASN A 151 -21.05 -14.74 -9.06
N PHE A 152 -20.14 -14.13 -8.28
CA PHE A 152 -20.55 -13.21 -7.22
C PHE A 152 -21.13 -11.94 -7.86
N THR A 153 -22.45 -11.83 -7.79
CA THR A 153 -23.17 -10.58 -8.07
C THR A 153 -23.40 -9.97 -6.69
N ILE A 154 -22.63 -8.94 -6.35
CA ILE A 154 -22.79 -8.15 -5.12
C ILE A 154 -23.48 -6.86 -5.50
#